data_AF-A0A2W1DCZ8-F1
#
_entry.id   AF-A0A2W1DCZ8-F1
#
_cell.length_a   1.000
_cell.length_b   1.000
_cell.length_c   1.000
_cell.angle_alpha   90.00
_cell.angle_beta   90.00
_cell.angle_gamma   90.00
#
_symmetry.space_group_name_H-M   'P 1'
#
loop_
_entity.id
_entity.type
_entity.pdbx_description
1 polymer ?
#
loop_
_entity_poly.entity_id
_entity_poly.type
_entity_poly.pdbx_seq_one_letter_code
_entity_poly.pdbx_strand_id
1 'polypeptide(L)'
;MLTLGSEMPWFCCVSEDDWGADADTVKAIRNDFEGEWGDRRQEMVFIGEKLDVEGITKQLDACLLSRTEMKKWTNVMKDEKLNDEEKEEVLQEMWDDGYWAEWPRAQDEEHNHDHHGHDHHGHKH
;
A
#
# COMPACT_ATOMS: atom_id res chain seq x y z
N MET A 1 -20.14 -2.10 -6.68
CA MET A 1 -19.24 -2.25 -5.53
C MET A 1 -17.84 -2.36 -6.11
N LEU A 2 -16.93 -1.47 -5.73
CA LEU A 2 -15.52 -1.54 -6.11
C LEU A 2 -14.82 -2.29 -4.97
N THR A 3 -14.19 -3.42 -5.29
CA THR A 3 -13.36 -4.16 -4.33
C THR A 3 -11.92 -3.97 -4.75
N LEU A 4 -11.09 -3.46 -3.83
CA LEU A 4 -9.65 -3.33 -4.01
C LEU A 4 -8.98 -4.36 -3.11
N GLY A 5 -8.17 -5.23 -3.71
CA GLY A 5 -7.36 -6.22 -3.01
C GLY A 5 -6.13 -6.54 -3.86
N SER A 6 -5.04 -6.92 -3.20
CA SER A 6 -3.90 -7.50 -3.89
C SER A 6 -4.15 -8.99 -4.09
N GLU A 7 -3.86 -9.50 -5.29
CA GLU A 7 -3.88 -10.95 -5.53
C GLU A 7 -2.57 -11.61 -5.07
N MET A 8 -1.46 -10.87 -5.16
CA MET A 8 -0.10 -11.32 -4.81
C MET A 8 0.68 -10.16 -4.17
N PRO A 9 1.64 -10.44 -3.26
CA PRO A 9 2.61 -9.42 -2.83
C PRO A 9 3.46 -8.95 -4.01
N TRP A 10 4.02 -7.74 -3.91
CA TRP A 10 5.06 -7.29 -4.83
C TRP A 10 6.26 -8.22 -4.80
N PHE A 11 6.86 -8.50 -5.97
CA PHE A 11 8.00 -9.40 -6.09
C PHE A 11 9.22 -8.93 -5.31
N CYS A 12 9.38 -7.61 -5.12
CA CYS A 12 10.44 -7.07 -4.28
C CYS A 12 10.29 -7.39 -2.77
N CYS A 13 9.13 -7.90 -2.35
CA CYS A 13 8.87 -8.37 -0.97
C CYS A 13 8.98 -9.89 -0.83
N VAL A 14 9.28 -10.61 -1.93
CA VAL A 14 9.34 -12.08 -1.96
C VAL A 14 10.74 -12.51 -2.39
N SER A 15 11.29 -13.55 -1.77
CA SER A 15 12.59 -14.08 -2.16
C SER A 15 12.53 -14.60 -3.61
N GLU A 16 13.59 -14.42 -4.41
CA GLU A 16 13.58 -14.82 -5.82
C GLU A 16 13.36 -16.33 -6.02
N ASP A 17 13.81 -17.15 -5.06
CA ASP A 17 13.61 -18.60 -5.07
C ASP A 17 12.12 -18.97 -4.96
N ASP A 18 11.32 -18.11 -4.33
CA ASP A 18 9.88 -18.29 -4.12
C ASP A 18 9.03 -17.66 -5.25
N TRP A 19 9.65 -17.05 -6.26
CA TRP A 19 8.89 -16.45 -7.39
C TRP A 19 8.17 -17.51 -8.23
N GLY A 20 8.63 -18.77 -8.21
CA GLY A 20 8.00 -19.85 -8.96
C GLY A 20 7.98 -19.64 -10.48
N ALA A 21 8.94 -18.87 -11.00
CA ALA A 21 9.00 -18.41 -12.39
C ALA A 21 10.18 -19.02 -13.16
N ASP A 22 10.00 -19.24 -14.46
CA ASP A 22 11.09 -19.62 -15.37
C ASP A 22 12.02 -18.43 -15.68
N ALA A 23 13.16 -18.70 -16.32
CA ALA A 23 14.19 -17.69 -16.57
C ALA A 23 13.72 -16.49 -17.41
N ASP A 24 12.84 -16.70 -18.39
CA ASP A 24 12.32 -15.61 -19.22
C ASP A 24 11.33 -14.75 -18.42
N THR A 25 10.51 -15.39 -17.58
CA THR A 25 9.59 -14.70 -16.67
C THR A 25 10.33 -13.91 -15.58
N VAL A 26 11.37 -14.47 -14.95
CA VAL A 26 12.24 -13.76 -13.99
C VAL A 26 12.84 -12.51 -14.63
N LYS A 27 13.28 -12.60 -15.89
CA LYS A 27 13.80 -11.46 -16.63
C LYS A 27 12.73 -10.39 -16.87
N ALA A 28 11.51 -10.79 -17.19
CA ALA A 28 10.39 -9.86 -17.35
C ALA A 28 10.07 -9.13 -16.04
N ILE A 29 9.95 -9.85 -14.92
CA ILE A 29 9.73 -9.29 -13.59
C ILE A 29 10.80 -8.22 -13.27
N ARG A 30 12.08 -8.55 -13.48
CA ARG A 30 13.17 -7.60 -13.22
C ARG A 30 13.15 -6.37 -14.13
N ASN A 31 12.67 -6.49 -15.36
CA ASN A 31 12.54 -5.34 -16.26
C ASN A 31 11.45 -4.37 -15.80
N ASP A 32 10.47 -4.87 -15.05
CA ASP A 32 9.36 -4.08 -14.50
C ASP A 32 9.74 -3.34 -13.20
N PHE A 33 10.89 -3.67 -12.59
CA PHE A 33 11.37 -2.99 -11.39
C PHE A 33 11.88 -1.59 -11.73
N GLU A 34 11.46 -0.60 -10.96
CA GLU A 34 11.88 0.78 -11.15
C GLU A 34 12.46 1.38 -9.86
N GLY A 35 13.65 1.98 -9.99
CA GLY A 35 14.30 2.69 -8.90
C GLY A 35 14.59 1.82 -7.67
N GLU A 36 14.52 2.43 -6.49
CA GLU A 36 14.87 1.77 -5.22
C GLU A 36 13.71 0.95 -4.62
N TRP A 37 12.50 1.05 -5.17
CA TRP A 37 11.29 0.46 -4.59
C TRP A 37 10.75 -0.74 -5.36
N GLY A 38 11.50 -1.24 -6.34
CA GLY A 38 11.18 -2.47 -7.07
C GLY A 38 9.94 -2.31 -7.95
N ASP A 39 9.06 -3.30 -7.91
CA ASP A 39 7.81 -3.38 -8.68
C ASP A 39 6.60 -2.77 -7.96
N ARG A 40 6.80 -1.90 -6.95
CA ARG A 40 5.72 -1.20 -6.23
C ARG A 40 5.00 -0.18 -7.10
N ARG A 41 4.27 -0.70 -8.10
CA ARG A 41 3.48 0.00 -9.11
C ARG A 41 2.04 -0.50 -9.05
N GLN A 42 1.09 0.41 -9.25
CA GLN A 42 -0.33 0.07 -9.41
C GLN A 42 -0.78 0.57 -10.78
N GLU A 43 -1.50 -0.28 -11.51
CA GLU A 43 -2.10 0.08 -12.80
C GLU A 43 -3.62 -0.04 -12.69
N MET A 44 -4.32 1.07 -12.97
CA MET A 44 -5.77 1.12 -12.92
C MET A 44 -6.33 1.25 -14.34
N VAL A 45 -7.23 0.35 -14.72
CA VAL A 45 -7.92 0.38 -16.01
C VAL A 45 -9.39 0.73 -15.78
N PHE A 46 -9.82 1.85 -16.37
CA PHE A 46 -11.22 2.28 -16.34
C PHE A 46 -11.90 1.91 -17.67
N ILE A 47 -12.98 1.14 -17.59
CA ILE A 47 -13.78 0.72 -18.76
C ILE A 47 -15.17 1.34 -18.64
N GLY A 48 -15.54 2.18 -19.60
CA GLY A 48 -16.86 2.82 -19.64
C GLY A 48 -17.03 3.73 -20.85
N GLU A 49 -18.27 4.16 -21.09
CA GLU A 49 -18.59 5.11 -22.16
C GLU A 49 -18.63 6.55 -21.63
N LYS A 50 -18.16 7.52 -22.43
CA LYS A 50 -18.16 8.96 -22.13
C LYS A 50 -17.50 9.31 -20.78
N LEU A 51 -16.40 8.63 -20.46
CA LEU A 51 -15.61 8.91 -19.26
C LEU A 51 -15.05 10.33 -19.30
N ASP A 52 -15.17 11.04 -18.18
CA ASP A 52 -14.47 12.30 -17.95
C ASP A 52 -13.01 12.01 -17.56
N VAL A 53 -12.17 11.80 -18.57
CA VAL A 53 -10.76 11.44 -18.37
C VAL A 53 -10.02 12.52 -17.59
N GLU A 54 -10.23 13.80 -17.92
CA GLU A 54 -9.57 14.91 -17.24
C GLU A 54 -9.99 15.01 -15.77
N GLY A 55 -11.29 14.85 -15.50
CA GLY A 55 -11.81 14.82 -14.13
C GLY A 55 -11.23 13.67 -13.33
N ILE A 56 -11.21 12.46 -13.89
CA ILE A 56 -10.66 11.26 -13.21
C ILE A 56 -9.17 11.44 -12.94
N THR A 57 -8.38 11.83 -13.93
CA THR A 57 -6.94 12.06 -13.77
C THR A 57 -6.69 13.10 -12.68
N LYS A 58 -7.43 14.21 -12.68
CA LYS A 58 -7.28 15.24 -11.65
C LYS A 58 -7.57 14.73 -10.23
N GLN A 59 -8.57 13.87 -10.06
CA GLN A 59 -8.87 13.28 -8.75
C GLN A 59 -7.77 12.32 -8.31
N LEU A 60 -7.25 11.48 -9.23
CA LEU A 60 -6.14 10.57 -8.93
C LEU A 60 -4.84 11.32 -8.61
N ASP A 61 -4.54 12.37 -9.36
CA ASP A 61 -3.37 13.23 -9.11
C ASP A 61 -3.45 13.90 -7.74
N ALA A 62 -4.65 14.23 -7.26
CA ALA A 62 -4.84 14.81 -5.93
C ALA A 62 -4.61 13.81 -4.79
N CYS A 63 -4.65 12.50 -5.07
CA CYS A 63 -4.32 11.44 -4.12
C CYS A 63 -2.82 11.13 -4.05
N LEU A 64 -2.00 11.71 -4.93
CA LEU A 64 -0.55 11.50 -4.88
C LEU A 64 0.06 12.20 -3.66
N LEU A 65 0.99 11.50 -3.00
CA LEU A 65 1.78 12.09 -1.94
C LEU A 65 2.59 13.28 -2.47
N SER A 66 2.56 14.38 -1.73
CA SER A 66 3.46 15.50 -1.97
C SER A 66 4.92 15.09 -1.75
N ARG A 67 5.86 15.91 -2.23
CA ARG A 67 7.30 15.67 -2.02
C ARG A 67 7.68 15.54 -0.54
N THR A 68 7.01 16.29 0.33
CA THR A 68 7.23 16.25 1.78
C THR A 68 6.74 14.94 2.37
N GLU A 69 5.55 14.47 1.94
CA GLU A 69 4.98 13.21 2.40
C GLU A 69 5.78 12.01 1.87
N MET A 70 6.19 12.02 0.61
CA MET A 70 7.11 11.02 0.04
C MET A 70 8.41 10.92 0.85
N LYS A 71 8.94 12.04 1.33
CA LYS A 71 10.14 12.03 2.20
C LYS A 71 9.86 11.38 3.55
N LYS A 72 8.70 11.60 4.16
CA LYS A 72 8.32 10.93 5.41
C LYS A 72 8.21 9.42 5.21
N TRP A 73 7.49 9.00 4.16
CA TRP A 73 7.38 7.59 3.78
C TRP A 73 8.76 6.96 3.58
N THR A 74 9.64 7.61 2.82
CA THR A 74 11.01 7.14 2.54
C THR A 74 11.83 6.97 3.82
N ASN A 75 11.69 7.88 4.79
CA ASN A 75 12.41 7.77 6.06
C ASN A 75 12.00 6.53 6.86
N VAL A 76 10.70 6.20 6.88
CA VAL A 76 10.20 4.99 7.55
C VAL A 76 10.72 3.74 6.84
N MET A 77 10.61 3.69 5.50
CA MET A 77 11.06 2.54 4.73
C MET A 77 12.56 2.25 4.86
N LYS A 78 13.38 3.30 5.02
CA LYS A 78 14.83 3.22 5.21
C LYS A 78 15.27 3.02 6.66
N ASP A 79 14.35 3.00 7.62
CA ASP A 79 14.73 2.74 9.01
C ASP A 79 15.05 1.25 9.19
N GLU A 80 16.33 0.94 9.36
CA GLU A 80 16.84 -0.41 9.58
C GLU A 80 16.49 -0.96 10.97
N LYS A 81 16.00 -0.11 11.88
CA LYS A 81 15.58 -0.55 13.22
C LYS A 81 14.19 -1.15 13.23
N LEU A 82 13.38 -0.84 12.21
CA LEU A 82 12.01 -1.31 12.10
C LEU A 82 11.98 -2.54 11.19
N ASN A 83 11.28 -3.58 11.64
CA ASN A 83 10.88 -4.67 10.76
C ASN A 83 9.68 -4.26 9.88
N ASP A 84 9.25 -5.14 8.97
CA ASP A 84 8.20 -4.80 8.00
C ASP A 84 6.83 -4.55 8.65
N GLU A 85 6.49 -5.26 9.72
CA GLU A 85 5.25 -5.08 10.50
C GLU A 85 5.26 -3.73 11.24
N GLU A 86 6.37 -3.39 11.90
CA GLU A 86 6.53 -2.10 12.58
C GLU A 86 6.51 -0.92 11.59
N LYS A 87 7.08 -1.09 10.40
CA LYS A 87 6.98 -0.08 9.33
C LYS A 87 5.53 0.12 8.91
N GLU A 88 4.79 -0.97 8.73
CA GLU A 88 3.38 -0.90 8.35
C GLU A 88 2.56 -0.14 9.40
N GLU A 89 2.74 -0.45 10.69
CA GLU A 89 2.05 0.26 11.78
C GLU A 89 2.34 1.77 11.77
N VAL A 90 3.62 2.16 11.67
CA VAL A 90 4.02 3.57 11.62
C VAL A 90 3.44 4.27 10.39
N LEU A 91 3.43 3.62 9.23
CA LEU A 91 2.85 4.19 8.02
C LEU A 91 1.33 4.33 8.15
N GLN A 92 0.64 3.33 8.72
CA GLN A 92 -0.80 3.40 8.94
C GLN A 92 -1.16 4.57 9.87
N GLU A 93 -0.48 4.74 10.99
CA GLU A 93 -0.72 5.84 11.94
C GLU A 93 -0.41 7.21 11.31
N MET A 94 0.62 7.30 10.46
CA MET A 94 1.06 8.56 9.86
C MET A 94 0.01 9.24 8.96
N TRP A 95 -0.84 8.46 8.31
CA TRP A 95 -1.92 8.95 7.45
C TRP A 95 -3.31 8.51 7.93
N ASP A 96 -3.43 8.08 9.19
CA ASP A 96 -4.73 7.84 9.81
C ASP A 96 -5.46 9.18 9.94
N ASP A 97 -6.44 9.40 9.09
CA ASP A 97 -7.30 10.60 9.14
C ASP A 97 -8.47 10.43 10.12
N GLY A 98 -8.51 9.33 10.88
CA GLY A 98 -9.57 8.95 11.82
C GLY A 98 -10.90 8.62 11.16
N TYR A 99 -11.08 8.93 9.87
CA TYR A 99 -12.29 8.68 9.11
C TYR A 99 -12.28 7.28 8.47
N TRP A 100 -11.12 6.78 8.08
CA TRP A 100 -10.95 5.39 7.62
C TRP A 100 -10.81 4.37 8.76
N ALA A 101 -10.57 4.81 10.00
CA ALA A 101 -10.48 3.94 11.19
C ALA A 101 -11.81 3.24 11.54
N GLU A 102 -12.95 3.79 11.09
CA GLU A 102 -14.28 3.20 11.30
C GLU A 102 -14.69 2.19 10.22
N TRP A 103 -13.93 2.08 9.12
CA TRP A 103 -14.22 1.08 8.10
C TRP A 103 -13.75 -0.30 8.61
N PRO A 104 -14.63 -1.33 8.61
CA PRO A 104 -14.23 -2.67 8.98
C PRO A 104 -13.07 -3.10 8.08
N ARG A 105 -11.91 -3.40 8.65
CA ARG A 105 -10.80 -3.95 7.86
C ARG A 105 -11.19 -5.37 7.50
N ALA A 106 -10.85 -5.82 6.30
CA ALA A 106 -11.17 -7.19 5.86
C ALA A 106 -10.60 -8.28 6.80
N GLN A 107 -9.57 -7.95 7.60
CA GLN A 107 -8.99 -8.83 8.62
C GLN A 107 -9.89 -9.00 9.87
N ASP A 108 -10.85 -8.09 10.07
CA ASP A 108 -11.75 -8.11 11.23
C ASP A 108 -12.85 -9.18 11.11
N GLU A 109 -13.00 -9.83 9.94
CA GLU A 109 -14.04 -10.85 9.74
C GLU A 109 -13.58 -12.30 10.03
N GLU A 110 -12.27 -12.61 10.18
CA GLU A 110 -11.84 -14.02 10.28
C GLU A 110 -10.80 -14.41 11.35
N HIS A 111 -10.30 -13.50 12.19
CA HIS A 111 -9.31 -13.88 13.21
C HIS A 111 -9.78 -13.61 14.65
N ASN A 112 -10.23 -14.68 15.31
CA ASN A 112 -10.27 -14.76 16.78
C ASN A 112 -8.83 -14.82 17.33
N HIS A 113 -8.13 -13.69 17.26
CA HIS A 113 -6.89 -13.47 17.99
C HIS A 113 -7.14 -12.39 19.03
N ASP A 114 -6.77 -12.70 20.27
CA ASP A 114 -6.84 -11.82 21.43
C ASP A 114 -6.16 -10.47 21.15
N HIS A 115 -6.92 -9.49 20.66
CA HIS A 115 -6.48 -8.11 20.60
C HIS A 115 -6.45 -7.56 22.04
N HIS A 116 -5.24 -7.48 22.58
CA HIS A 116 -4.95 -6.65 23.73
C HIS A 116 -5.47 -5.23 23.45
N GLY A 117 -6.42 -4.78 24.28
CA GLY A 117 -7.12 -3.51 24.10
C GLY A 117 -6.16 -2.33 23.98
N HIS A 118 -6.26 -1.61 22.86
CA HIS A 118 -5.63 -0.31 22.70
C HIS A 118 -6.61 0.77 23.14
N ASP A 119 -6.29 1.39 24.29
CA ASP A 119 -6.94 2.57 24.82
C ASP A 119 -6.56 3.76 23.93
N HIS A 120 -7.44 4.11 22.98
CA HIS A 120 -7.26 5.32 22.17
C HIS A 120 -7.56 6.53 23.05
N HIS A 121 -6.51 7.09 23.66
CA HIS A 121 -6.59 8.33 24.41
C HIS A 121 -7.06 9.47 23.49
N GLY A 122 -8.30 9.91 23.73
CA GLY A 122 -8.97 10.94 22.95
C GLY A 122 -8.19 12.25 22.85
N HIS A 123 -8.11 12.77 21.64
CA HIS A 123 -7.63 14.12 21.38
C HIS A 123 -8.80 15.10 21.35
N LYS A 124 -8.70 16.14 22.19
CA LYS A 124 -9.58 17.31 22.19
C LYS A 124 -9.21 18.22 21.01
N HIS A 125 -10.28 18.68 20.35
CA HIS A 125 -10.31 19.73 19.32
C HIS A 125 -9.52 20.99 19.68
#